data_AF-A0A538MKD1-F1
#
_entry.id   AF-A0A538MKD1-F1
#
_cell.length_a   1.000
_cell.length_b   1.000
_cell.length_c   1.000
_cell.angle_alpha   90.00
_cell.angle_beta   90.00
_cell.angle_gamma   90.00
#
_symmetry.space_group_name_H-M   'P 1'
#
loop_
_entity.id
_entity.type
_entity.pdbx_description
1 polymer ?
#
loop_
_entity_poly.entity_id
_entity_poly.type
_entity_poly.pdbx_seq_one_letter_code
_entity_poly.pdbx_strand_id
1 'polypeptide(L)'
;MRARPQRWRYKRRPPLQPLSAAERGVLRTRARADRDVVLRRLRQEAGFGLIELLMAMTILNVGILATVAAFNSGIVTLRRSGLIATASVLADKQMELYRSLTYGSIVLDSTSIPATTPYTSDPAWSSSQVTTTCTTPLPPECNASQSTTGPDHHPYRIDTYIIDDRPVTTYTQPPGTQHATSRALRRVTVVVRDGRNTNTVLAREMSTFDCSTALPYATGCPTS
;
A
#
# COMPACT_ATOMS: atom_id res chain seq x y z
N MET A 1 -39.29 37.48 -24.53
CA MET A 1 -40.41 36.50 -24.53
C MET A 1 -40.70 36.07 -23.09
N ARG A 2 -41.83 36.49 -22.51
CA ARG A 2 -42.27 36.10 -21.15
C ARG A 2 -43.55 35.26 -21.28
N ALA A 3 -43.49 33.99 -20.90
CA ALA A 3 -44.64 33.08 -20.92
C ALA A 3 -45.58 33.39 -19.73
N ARG A 4 -46.88 33.59 -20.02
CA ARG A 4 -47.95 33.74 -19.02
C ARG A 4 -48.37 32.36 -18.51
N PRO A 5 -48.66 32.18 -17.21
CA PRO A 5 -49.16 30.91 -16.71
C PRO A 5 -50.65 30.71 -17.04
N GLN A 6 -50.98 29.51 -17.48
CA GLN A 6 -52.35 29.09 -17.80
C GLN A 6 -53.20 28.90 -16.54
N ARG A 7 -54.38 29.53 -16.53
CA ARG A 7 -55.40 29.36 -15.50
C ARG A 7 -56.08 27.99 -15.65
N TRP A 8 -55.93 27.14 -14.64
CA TRP A 8 -56.69 25.89 -14.51
C TRP A 8 -58.16 26.18 -14.22
N ARG A 9 -59.05 25.84 -15.15
CA ARG A 9 -60.51 25.79 -14.93
C ARG A 9 -60.86 24.51 -14.17
N TYR A 10 -61.34 24.65 -12.94
CA TYR A 10 -61.94 23.54 -12.19
C TYR A 10 -63.26 23.11 -12.86
N LYS A 11 -63.31 21.88 -13.40
CA LYS A 11 -64.57 21.20 -13.76
C LYS A 11 -65.34 20.92 -12.47
N ARG A 12 -66.57 21.43 -12.36
CA ARG A 12 -67.50 21.11 -11.27
C ARG A 12 -67.77 19.60 -11.29
N ARG A 13 -67.57 18.93 -10.15
CA ARG A 13 -67.95 17.53 -9.96
C ARG A 13 -69.48 17.42 -9.83
N PRO A 14 -70.11 16.34 -10.34
CA PRO A 14 -71.53 16.10 -10.14
C PRO A 14 -71.84 15.87 -8.65
N PRO A 15 -73.07 16.18 -8.18
CA PRO A 15 -73.46 15.94 -6.81
C PRO A 15 -73.46 14.44 -6.50
N LEU A 16 -72.96 14.08 -5.31
CA LEU A 16 -72.96 12.72 -4.80
C LEU A 16 -74.41 12.25 -4.64
N GLN A 17 -74.75 11.16 -5.33
CA GLN A 17 -76.00 10.45 -5.11
C GLN A 17 -76.03 9.96 -3.65
N PRO A 18 -77.17 10.08 -2.95
CA PRO A 18 -77.27 9.60 -1.58
C PRO A 18 -77.26 8.07 -1.56
N LEU A 19 -76.17 7.50 -1.07
CA LEU A 19 -76.07 6.06 -0.78
C LEU A 19 -77.13 5.66 0.25
N SER A 20 -77.82 4.56 -0.05
CA SER A 20 -78.93 4.03 0.74
C SER A 20 -78.48 3.62 2.14
N ALA A 21 -79.40 3.63 3.11
CA ALA A 21 -79.10 3.35 4.51
C ALA A 21 -78.55 1.93 4.77
N ALA A 22 -78.75 1.00 3.84
CA ALA A 22 -78.29 -0.39 3.95
C ALA A 22 -76.75 -0.52 3.88
N GLU A 23 -76.09 0.30 3.05
CA GLU A 23 -74.62 0.27 2.93
C GLU A 23 -73.91 0.96 4.10
N ARG A 24 -74.61 1.82 4.85
CA ARG A 24 -74.08 2.47 6.06
C ARG A 24 -74.00 1.52 7.26
N GLY A 25 -74.79 0.45 7.28
CA GLY A 25 -74.77 -0.54 8.36
C GLY A 25 -73.51 -1.41 8.36
N VAL A 26 -73.02 -1.80 7.17
CA VAL A 26 -71.92 -2.75 7.01
C VAL A 26 -70.54 -2.11 7.25
N LEU A 27 -70.39 -0.80 7.00
CA LEU A 27 -69.14 -0.08 7.26
C LEU A 27 -68.91 0.29 8.74
N ARG A 28 -69.96 0.29 9.57
CA ARG A 28 -69.83 0.63 11.01
C ARG A 28 -69.34 -0.53 11.88
N THR A 29 -69.50 -1.77 11.44
CA THR A 29 -69.10 -2.95 12.23
C THR A 29 -67.64 -3.37 12.03
N ARG A 30 -66.97 -2.93 10.95
CA ARG A 30 -65.54 -3.22 10.73
C ARG A 30 -64.58 -2.34 11.57
N ALA A 31 -64.96 -1.10 11.86
CA ALA A 31 -64.06 -0.13 12.52
C ALA A 31 -63.82 -0.37 14.03
N ARG A 32 -64.59 -1.24 14.70
CA ARG A 32 -64.43 -1.52 16.14
C ARG A 32 -63.60 -2.77 16.44
N ALA A 33 -63.68 -3.80 15.60
CA ALA A 33 -62.91 -5.03 15.81
C ALA A 33 -61.38 -4.80 15.72
N ASP A 34 -60.94 -3.90 14.84
CA ASP A 34 -59.51 -3.58 14.72
C ASP A 34 -58.97 -2.83 15.93
N ARG A 35 -59.76 -1.97 16.57
CA ARG A 35 -59.26 -1.11 17.67
C ARG A 35 -58.96 -1.91 18.94
N ASP A 36 -59.86 -2.80 19.33
CA ASP A 36 -59.68 -3.60 20.55
C ASP A 36 -58.62 -4.68 20.37
N VAL A 37 -58.50 -5.28 19.17
CA VAL A 37 -57.44 -6.25 18.87
C VAL A 37 -56.07 -5.57 18.83
N VAL A 38 -55.96 -4.37 18.25
CA VAL A 38 -54.71 -3.60 18.21
C VAL A 38 -54.31 -3.10 19.60
N LEU A 39 -55.24 -2.58 20.40
CA LEU A 39 -54.96 -2.13 21.77
C LEU A 39 -54.58 -3.29 22.71
N ARG A 40 -55.16 -4.48 22.49
CA ARG A 40 -54.83 -5.68 23.26
C ARG A 40 -53.46 -6.25 22.87
N ARG A 41 -53.06 -6.16 21.59
CA ARG A 41 -51.69 -6.45 21.14
C ARG A 41 -50.66 -5.50 21.76
N LEU A 42 -50.91 -4.19 21.74
CA LEU A 42 -50.00 -3.20 22.37
C LEU A 42 -49.85 -3.40 23.88
N ARG A 43 -50.91 -3.83 24.58
CA ARG A 43 -50.84 -4.18 26.01
C ARG A 43 -50.16 -5.52 26.29
N GLN A 44 -50.10 -6.43 25.32
CA GLN A 44 -49.34 -7.68 25.43
C GLN A 44 -47.83 -7.48 25.22
N GLU A 45 -47.40 -6.37 24.63
CA GLU A 45 -45.97 -6.01 24.43
C GLU A 45 -45.41 -5.02 25.47
N ALA A 46 -46.19 -4.64 26.49
CA ALA A 46 -45.90 -3.60 27.48
C ALA A 46 -44.69 -3.86 28.41
N GLY A 47 -43.92 -4.93 28.20
CA GLY A 47 -42.66 -5.19 28.88
C GLY A 47 -41.49 -5.58 27.97
N PHE A 48 -41.75 -5.92 26.70
CA PHE A 48 -40.72 -6.36 25.76
C PHE A 48 -40.08 -5.17 25.02
N GLY A 49 -40.85 -4.13 24.67
CA GLY A 49 -40.33 -2.97 23.92
C GLY A 49 -39.30 -2.11 24.68
N LEU A 50 -39.40 -2.01 26.01
CA LEU A 50 -38.40 -1.31 26.83
C LEU A 50 -37.09 -2.09 26.96
N ILE A 51 -37.18 -3.42 27.09
CA ILE A 51 -36.01 -4.31 27.12
C ILE A 51 -35.36 -4.34 25.74
N GLU A 52 -36.14 -4.34 24.67
CA GLU A 52 -35.65 -4.28 23.29
C GLU A 52 -34.89 -2.98 23.02
N LEU A 53 -35.39 -1.83 23.51
CA LEU A 53 -34.69 -0.55 23.39
C LEU A 53 -33.39 -0.52 24.22
N LEU A 54 -33.40 -1.12 25.41
CA LEU A 54 -32.20 -1.27 26.24
C LEU A 54 -31.17 -2.18 25.56
N MET A 55 -31.61 -3.32 25.01
CA MET A 55 -30.75 -4.26 24.27
C MET A 55 -30.24 -3.63 22.96
N ALA A 56 -31.06 -2.88 22.25
CA ALA A 56 -30.65 -2.14 21.05
C ALA A 56 -29.57 -1.10 21.40
N MET A 57 -29.74 -0.37 22.50
CA MET A 57 -28.76 0.60 22.97
C MET A 57 -27.44 -0.07 23.40
N THR A 58 -27.49 -1.22 24.09
CA THR A 58 -26.26 -1.93 24.48
C THR A 58 -25.53 -2.51 23.28
N ILE A 59 -26.24 -3.14 22.33
CA ILE A 59 -25.64 -3.63 21.07
C ILE A 59 -25.05 -2.48 20.27
N LEU A 60 -25.75 -1.34 20.18
CA LEU A 60 -25.24 -0.15 19.50
C LEU A 60 -23.96 0.36 20.16
N ASN A 61 -23.92 0.45 21.49
CA ASN A 61 -22.73 0.90 22.22
C ASN A 61 -21.54 -0.05 22.00
N VAL A 62 -21.77 -1.37 22.03
CA VAL A 62 -20.74 -2.37 21.72
C VAL A 62 -20.25 -2.22 20.27
N GLY A 63 -21.16 -2.01 19.32
CA GLY A 63 -20.84 -1.78 17.91
C GLY A 63 -19.98 -0.55 17.69
N ILE A 64 -20.31 0.59 18.31
CA ILE A 64 -19.54 1.83 18.17
C ILE A 64 -18.12 1.65 18.72
N LEU A 65 -17.98 1.04 19.91
CA LEU A 65 -16.65 0.76 20.50
C LEU A 65 -15.80 -0.13 19.58
N ALA A 66 -16.41 -1.15 18.96
CA ALA A 66 -15.73 -2.02 18.00
C ALA A 66 -15.24 -1.24 16.76
N THR A 67 -16.07 -0.35 16.20
CA THR A 67 -15.67 0.47 15.04
C THR A 67 -14.53 1.43 15.37
N VAL A 68 -14.53 2.07 16.54
CA VAL A 68 -13.44 2.97 16.97
C VAL A 68 -12.12 2.22 17.08
N ALA A 69 -12.13 1.02 17.68
CA ALA A 69 -10.94 0.18 17.77
C ALA A 69 -10.41 -0.22 16.38
N ALA A 70 -11.30 -0.56 15.45
CA ALA A 70 -10.95 -0.88 14.07
C ALA A 70 -10.32 0.32 13.34
N PHE A 71 -10.88 1.53 13.47
CA PHE A 71 -10.34 2.74 12.84
C PHE A 71 -8.94 3.11 13.37
N ASN A 72 -8.72 3.00 14.68
CA ASN A 72 -7.40 3.26 15.27
C ASN A 72 -6.33 2.31 14.71
N SER A 73 -6.67 1.03 14.57
CA SER A 73 -5.78 0.02 13.97
C SER A 73 -5.56 0.27 12.47
N GLY A 74 -6.60 0.72 11.76
CA GLY A 74 -6.53 1.09 10.36
C GLY A 74 -5.56 2.23 10.07
N ILE A 75 -5.56 3.28 10.90
CA ILE A 75 -4.66 4.44 10.73
C ILE A 75 -3.19 4.03 10.87
N VAL A 76 -2.85 3.19 11.85
CA VAL A 76 -1.47 2.70 12.05
C VAL A 76 -1.01 1.88 10.85
N THR A 77 -1.89 1.01 10.36
CA THR A 77 -1.62 0.18 9.18
C THR A 77 -1.40 1.03 7.94
N LEU A 78 -2.26 2.02 7.70
CA LEU A 78 -2.14 2.94 6.56
C LEU A 78 -0.82 3.72 6.59
N ARG A 79 -0.40 4.22 7.77
CA ARG A 79 0.90 4.88 7.92
C ARG A 79 2.05 3.94 7.57
N ARG A 80 2.06 2.73 8.11
CA ARG A 80 3.08 1.72 7.79
C ARG A 80 3.12 1.39 6.30
N SER A 81 1.96 1.24 5.66
CA SER A 81 1.86 1.03 4.22
C SER A 81 2.44 2.20 3.43
N GLY A 82 2.18 3.45 3.85
CA GLY A 82 2.79 4.64 3.26
C GLY A 82 4.31 4.65 3.38
N LEU A 83 4.84 4.27 4.55
CA LEU A 83 6.29 4.19 4.76
C LEU A 83 6.95 3.16 3.83
N ILE A 84 6.33 1.99 3.67
CA ILE A 84 6.82 0.91 2.79
C ILE A 84 6.75 1.34 1.32
N ALA A 85 5.67 1.98 0.89
CA ALA A 85 5.52 2.47 -0.48
C ALA A 85 6.56 3.54 -0.84
N THR A 86 6.84 4.47 0.08
CA THR A 86 7.92 5.46 -0.13
C THR A 86 9.29 4.77 -0.14
N ALA A 87 9.51 3.80 0.75
CA ALA A 87 10.76 3.04 0.79
C ALA A 87 11.00 2.22 -0.49
N SER A 88 9.97 1.62 -1.09
CA SER A 88 10.10 0.91 -2.36
C SER A 88 10.45 1.86 -3.49
N VAL A 89 9.80 3.03 -3.58
CA VAL A 89 10.15 4.04 -4.61
C VAL A 89 11.60 4.53 -4.46
N LEU A 90 12.10 4.66 -3.23
CA LEU A 90 13.51 5.01 -2.99
C LEU A 90 14.47 3.88 -3.42
N ALA A 91 14.10 2.62 -3.19
CA ALA A 91 14.86 1.46 -3.64
C ALA A 91 14.88 1.36 -5.17
N ASP A 92 13.70 1.45 -5.80
CA ASP A 92 13.52 1.47 -7.26
C ASP A 92 14.36 2.59 -7.89
N LYS A 93 14.30 3.81 -7.33
CA LYS A 93 15.09 4.95 -7.83
C LYS A 93 16.59 4.65 -7.80
N GLN A 94 17.09 4.08 -6.72
CA GLN A 94 18.51 3.73 -6.61
C GLN A 94 18.88 2.60 -7.58
N MET A 95 17.99 1.61 -7.77
CA MET A 95 18.21 0.54 -8.73
C MET A 95 18.17 1.03 -10.18
N GLU A 96 17.26 1.94 -10.53
CA GLU A 96 17.23 2.60 -11.84
C GLU A 96 18.49 3.42 -12.10
N LEU A 97 19.04 4.05 -11.07
CA LEU A 97 20.33 4.71 -11.17
C LEU A 97 21.41 3.70 -11.60
N TYR A 98 21.54 2.55 -10.92
CA TYR A 98 22.51 1.52 -11.33
C TYR A 98 22.24 0.94 -12.72
N ARG A 99 20.98 0.83 -13.15
CA ARG A 99 20.63 0.41 -14.52
C ARG A 99 21.11 1.38 -15.60
N SER A 100 21.30 2.66 -15.25
CA SER A 100 21.83 3.66 -16.17
C SER A 100 23.36 3.70 -16.26
N LEU A 101 24.07 2.98 -15.38
CA LEU A 101 25.53 3.00 -15.32
C LEU A 101 26.16 1.94 -16.24
N THR A 102 27.37 2.24 -16.73
CA THR A 102 28.23 1.24 -17.33
C THR A 102 28.71 0.24 -16.29
N TYR A 103 28.96 -1.02 -16.69
CA TYR A 103 29.34 -2.08 -15.76
C TYR A 103 30.46 -1.67 -14.80
N GLY A 104 31.56 -1.12 -15.32
CA GLY A 104 32.71 -0.67 -14.54
C GLY A 104 32.42 0.40 -13.48
N SER A 105 31.35 1.19 -13.66
CA SER A 105 30.93 2.27 -12.76
C SER A 105 29.97 1.81 -11.65
N ILE A 106 29.56 0.54 -11.65
CA ILE A 106 28.77 -0.05 -10.57
C ILE A 106 29.71 -0.42 -9.42
N VAL A 107 30.06 0.59 -8.62
CA VAL A 107 31.06 0.51 -7.55
C VAL A 107 30.71 1.47 -6.42
N LEU A 108 31.15 1.17 -5.21
CA LEU A 108 31.01 2.06 -4.06
C LEU A 108 32.32 2.79 -3.79
N ASP A 109 32.26 3.97 -3.17
CA ASP A 109 33.45 4.59 -2.62
C ASP A 109 33.83 3.92 -1.30
N SER A 110 35.11 3.55 -1.15
CA SER A 110 35.59 2.83 0.04
C SER A 110 35.42 3.61 1.34
N THR A 111 35.43 4.95 1.29
CA THR A 111 35.24 5.81 2.47
C THR A 111 33.78 5.94 2.89
N SER A 112 32.85 5.62 2.00
CA SER A 112 31.41 5.69 2.27
C SER A 112 30.85 4.46 2.98
N ILE A 113 31.60 3.35 2.99
CA ILE A 113 31.16 2.06 3.55
C ILE A 113 31.16 2.14 5.08
N PRO A 114 29.98 2.03 5.74
CA PRO A 114 29.93 2.02 7.19
C PRO A 114 30.56 0.74 7.77
N ALA A 115 31.43 0.89 8.77
CA ALA A 115 32.05 -0.24 9.47
C ALA A 115 31.21 -0.77 10.65
N THR A 116 29.98 -0.28 10.84
CA THR A 116 29.14 -0.55 12.01
C THR A 116 27.81 -1.18 11.65
N THR A 117 27.14 -1.76 12.65
CA THR A 117 25.75 -2.20 12.53
C THR A 117 24.84 -0.99 12.28
N PRO A 118 23.70 -1.18 11.59
CA PRO A 118 23.20 -2.43 11.01
C PRO A 118 23.81 -2.81 9.66
N TYR A 119 24.70 -2.00 9.08
CA TYR A 119 25.23 -2.22 7.72
C TYR A 119 26.04 -3.51 7.62
N THR A 120 27.00 -3.70 8.52
CA THR A 120 27.88 -4.89 8.54
C THR A 120 27.18 -6.18 9.00
N SER A 121 25.95 -6.07 9.51
CA SER A 121 25.12 -7.22 9.91
C SER A 121 24.02 -7.54 8.90
N ASP A 122 23.90 -6.80 7.79
CA ASP A 122 22.91 -7.11 6.76
C ASP A 122 23.26 -8.43 6.04
N PRO A 123 22.29 -9.28 5.69
CA PRO A 123 22.55 -10.49 4.91
C PRO A 123 23.20 -10.24 3.53
N ALA A 124 23.10 -9.03 2.98
CA ALA A 124 23.76 -8.65 1.73
C ALA A 124 25.20 -8.13 1.93
N TRP A 125 25.64 -7.92 3.17
CA TRP A 125 27.00 -7.50 3.47
C TRP A 125 28.01 -8.60 3.11
N SER A 126 29.15 -8.14 2.60
CA SER A 126 30.34 -8.95 2.34
C SER A 126 31.55 -8.04 2.53
N SER A 127 32.62 -8.55 3.11
CA SER A 127 33.90 -7.82 3.19
C SER A 127 34.51 -7.53 1.81
N SER A 128 34.10 -8.28 0.79
CA SER A 128 34.54 -8.12 -0.60
C SER A 128 33.61 -7.20 -1.40
N GLN A 129 33.27 -6.04 -0.84
CA GLN A 129 32.50 -5.03 -1.58
C GLN A 129 33.31 -4.54 -2.79
N VAL A 130 32.63 -4.33 -3.91
CA VAL A 130 33.26 -3.73 -5.10
C VAL A 130 33.41 -2.23 -4.85
N THR A 131 34.66 -1.77 -4.76
CA THR A 131 34.98 -0.38 -4.40
C THR A 131 35.92 0.30 -5.37
N THR A 132 35.84 1.63 -5.42
CA THR A 132 36.78 2.53 -6.09
C THR A 132 36.94 3.81 -5.26
N THR A 133 37.70 4.77 -5.78
CA THR A 133 37.65 6.17 -5.32
C THR A 133 36.74 6.96 -6.23
N CYS A 134 35.67 7.52 -5.68
CA CYS A 134 34.74 8.38 -6.42
C CYS A 134 35.09 9.86 -6.22
N THR A 135 34.59 10.70 -7.14
CA THR A 135 34.76 12.15 -7.04
C THR A 135 33.95 12.72 -5.87
N THR A 136 34.48 13.78 -5.26
CA THR A 136 33.78 14.51 -4.18
C THR A 136 33.12 15.78 -4.74
N PRO A 137 31.88 16.11 -4.33
CA PRO A 137 31.00 15.39 -3.41
C PRO A 137 30.57 14.02 -3.98
N LEU A 138 30.45 13.01 -3.11
CA LEU A 138 30.15 11.64 -3.55
C LEU A 138 28.82 11.59 -4.30
N PRO A 139 28.79 11.07 -5.54
CA PRO A 139 27.55 10.86 -6.24
C PRO A 139 26.74 9.72 -5.57
N PRO A 140 25.41 9.69 -5.71
CA PRO A 140 24.56 8.71 -5.02
C PRO A 140 24.92 7.25 -5.30
N GLU A 141 25.35 6.91 -6.51
CA GLU A 141 25.82 5.58 -6.89
C GLU A 141 27.05 5.10 -6.13
N CYS A 142 27.90 6.03 -5.71
CA CYS A 142 29.13 5.71 -4.99
C CYS A 142 28.94 5.72 -3.47
N ASN A 143 27.84 6.30 -2.98
CA ASN A 143 27.60 6.40 -1.55
C ASN A 143 26.89 5.14 -1.04
N ALA A 144 27.63 4.31 -0.31
CA ALA A 144 27.14 3.06 0.26
C ALA A 144 25.99 3.24 1.27
N SER A 145 25.90 4.40 1.94
CA SER A 145 24.87 4.67 2.95
C SER A 145 24.40 6.12 2.88
N GLN A 146 23.22 6.31 2.32
CA GLN A 146 22.59 7.61 2.16
C GLN A 146 21.46 7.80 3.17
N SER A 147 21.27 9.03 3.64
CA SER A 147 20.10 9.42 4.43
C SER A 147 19.26 10.40 3.63
N THR A 148 17.96 10.16 3.55
CA THR A 148 17.01 11.02 2.83
C THR A 148 15.70 11.14 3.61
N THR A 149 14.95 12.21 3.41
CA THR A 149 13.62 12.37 4.01
C THR A 149 12.58 12.27 2.91
N GLY A 150 11.61 11.38 3.09
CA GLY A 150 10.52 11.21 2.13
C GLY A 150 9.54 12.39 2.15
N PRO A 151 8.64 12.47 1.15
CA PRO A 151 7.56 13.48 1.13
C PRO A 151 6.60 13.38 2.33
N ASP A 152 6.64 12.27 3.05
CA ASP A 152 5.91 12.00 4.28
C ASP A 152 6.61 12.53 5.55
N HIS A 153 7.70 13.29 5.39
CA HIS A 153 8.55 13.80 6.47
C HIS A 153 9.17 12.69 7.35
N HIS A 154 9.23 11.47 6.84
CA HIS A 154 9.88 10.36 7.52
C HIS A 154 11.33 10.23 7.03
N PRO A 155 12.33 10.10 7.93
CA PRO A 155 13.70 9.86 7.51
C PRO A 155 13.88 8.40 7.11
N TYR A 156 14.63 8.18 6.04
CA TYR A 156 15.01 6.89 5.49
C TYR A 156 16.52 6.79 5.38
N ARG A 157 17.03 5.58 5.57
CA ARG A 157 18.41 5.25 5.27
C ARG A 157 18.45 4.23 4.13
N ILE A 158 19.18 4.55 3.07
CA ILE A 158 19.36 3.71 1.90
C ILE A 158 20.78 3.15 1.98
N ASP A 159 20.89 1.85 2.21
CA ASP A 159 22.17 1.13 2.18
C ASP A 159 22.29 0.39 0.85
N THR A 160 23.42 0.51 0.17
CA THR A 160 23.72 -0.27 -1.04
C THR A 160 24.90 -1.19 -0.80
N TYR A 161 24.74 -2.45 -1.20
CA TYR A 161 25.78 -3.48 -1.17
C TYR A 161 26.07 -3.91 -2.61
N ILE A 162 27.34 -3.95 -3.00
CA ILE A 162 27.77 -4.38 -4.32
C ILE A 162 28.84 -5.44 -4.15
N ILE A 163 28.58 -6.63 -4.68
CA ILE A 163 29.52 -7.75 -4.66
C ILE A 163 29.65 -8.34 -6.05
N ASP A 164 30.85 -8.84 -6.38
CA ASP A 164 31.04 -9.66 -7.57
C ASP A 164 30.54 -11.08 -7.29
N ASP A 165 29.81 -11.63 -8.26
CA ASP A 165 29.36 -13.02 -8.30
C ASP A 165 29.92 -13.67 -9.58
N ARG A 166 30.35 -14.92 -9.47
CA ARG A 166 30.99 -15.67 -10.56
C ARG A 166 30.41 -17.08 -10.70
N PRO A 167 29.12 -17.20 -11.03
CA PRO A 167 28.53 -18.52 -11.27
C PRO A 167 29.23 -19.22 -12.43
N VAL A 168 29.51 -20.51 -12.25
CA VAL A 168 30.06 -21.38 -13.29
C VAL A 168 29.01 -21.54 -14.38
N THR A 169 29.44 -21.46 -15.64
CA THR A 169 28.55 -21.69 -16.78
C THR A 169 28.38 -23.19 -16.98
N THR A 170 27.15 -23.66 -17.20
CA THR A 170 26.87 -25.05 -17.62
C THR A 170 27.10 -25.28 -19.12
N TYR A 171 27.68 -24.30 -19.81
CA TYR A 171 27.97 -24.37 -21.24
C TYR A 171 29.13 -25.35 -21.50
N THR A 172 28.83 -26.46 -22.16
CA THR A 172 29.84 -27.39 -22.65
C THR A 172 30.42 -26.85 -23.95
N GLN A 173 31.64 -26.33 -23.91
CA GLN A 173 32.29 -25.77 -25.08
C GLN A 173 32.65 -26.84 -26.13
N PRO A 174 32.51 -26.56 -27.43
CA PRO A 174 33.07 -27.39 -28.49
C PRO A 174 34.60 -27.52 -28.34
N PRO A 175 35.20 -28.70 -28.65
CA PRO A 175 36.64 -28.88 -28.61
C PRO A 175 37.37 -27.84 -29.48
N GLY A 176 38.41 -27.20 -28.93
CA GLY A 176 39.21 -26.21 -29.65
C GLY A 176 38.67 -24.78 -29.62
N THR A 177 37.57 -24.51 -28.92
CA THR A 177 37.08 -23.14 -28.67
C THR A 177 37.45 -22.68 -27.25
N GLN A 178 37.86 -21.41 -27.11
CA GLN A 178 38.08 -20.78 -25.80
C GLN A 178 36.80 -20.04 -25.40
N HIS A 179 36.10 -20.53 -24.37
CA HIS A 179 34.98 -19.83 -23.75
C HIS A 179 35.23 -19.65 -22.26
N ALA A 180 34.80 -18.52 -21.70
CA ALA A 180 34.82 -18.31 -20.26
C ALA A 180 33.96 -19.39 -19.56
N THR A 181 34.52 -20.04 -18.52
CA THR A 181 33.86 -21.08 -17.72
C THR A 181 33.01 -20.50 -16.58
N SER A 182 33.04 -19.18 -16.39
CA SER A 182 32.25 -18.44 -15.41
C SER A 182 31.75 -17.12 -15.99
N ARG A 183 30.65 -16.60 -15.45
CA ARG A 183 30.06 -15.34 -15.87
C ARG A 183 30.31 -14.26 -14.80
N ALA A 184 30.86 -13.12 -15.18
CA ALA A 184 31.13 -12.03 -14.24
C ALA A 184 29.87 -11.19 -14.01
N LEU A 185 29.25 -11.35 -12.85
CA LEU A 185 28.05 -10.62 -12.46
C LEU A 185 28.36 -9.66 -11.32
N ARG A 186 27.81 -8.45 -11.37
CA ARG A 186 27.76 -7.56 -10.22
C ARG A 186 26.38 -7.65 -9.60
N ARG A 187 26.31 -8.14 -8.37
CA ARG A 187 25.07 -8.20 -7.60
C ARG A 187 24.97 -6.94 -6.74
N VAL A 188 24.01 -6.10 -7.09
CA VAL A 188 23.66 -4.90 -6.32
C VAL A 188 22.45 -5.23 -5.46
N THR A 189 22.53 -4.94 -4.18
CA THR A 189 21.42 -5.03 -3.23
C THR A 189 21.20 -3.68 -2.60
N VAL A 190 20.00 -3.11 -2.76
CA VAL A 190 19.58 -1.88 -2.11
C VAL A 190 18.65 -2.24 -0.96
N VAL A 191 18.94 -1.72 0.23
CA VAL A 191 18.16 -1.93 1.44
C VAL A 191 17.73 -0.59 1.98
N VAL A 192 16.43 -0.37 2.04
CA VAL A 192 15.85 0.86 2.60
C VAL A 192 15.33 0.57 4.00
N ARG A 193 15.87 1.29 4.97
CA ARG A 193 15.57 1.17 6.39
C ARG A 193 14.84 2.40 6.89
N ASP A 194 14.12 2.22 7.97
CA ASP A 194 13.61 3.34 8.76
C ASP A 194 14.80 4.15 9.33
N GLY A 195 14.86 5.44 9.05
CA GLY A 195 15.91 6.32 9.54
C GLY A 195 15.86 6.61 11.04
N ARG A 196 14.70 6.40 11.70
CA ARG A 196 14.57 6.48 13.17
C ARG A 196 14.93 5.18 13.86
N ASN A 197 14.74 4.04 13.19
CA ASN A 197 15.08 2.72 13.69
C ASN A 197 15.70 1.89 12.55
N THR A 198 17.02 1.97 12.41
CA THR A 198 17.73 1.34 11.30
C THR A 198 17.72 -0.19 11.36
N ASN A 199 17.24 -0.81 12.44
CA ASN A 199 17.01 -2.26 12.49
C ASN A 199 15.78 -2.68 11.68
N THR A 200 14.86 -1.77 11.40
CA THR A 200 13.66 -2.03 10.61
C THR A 200 13.94 -1.81 9.13
N VAL A 201 13.95 -2.90 8.37
CA VAL A 201 13.99 -2.88 6.90
C VAL A 201 12.56 -2.69 6.37
N LEU A 202 12.37 -1.69 5.52
CA LEU A 202 11.09 -1.34 4.92
C LEU A 202 10.97 -1.84 3.48
N ALA A 203 12.07 -1.81 2.72
CA ALA A 203 12.16 -2.36 1.37
C ALA A 203 13.54 -2.95 1.10
N ARG A 204 13.60 -3.93 0.21
CA ARG A 204 14.84 -4.52 -0.29
C ARG A 204 14.66 -4.84 -1.76
N GLU A 205 15.63 -4.43 -2.56
CA GLU A 205 15.72 -4.77 -3.97
C GLU A 205 17.09 -5.34 -4.29
N MET A 206 17.14 -6.23 -5.25
CA MET A 206 18.36 -6.86 -5.71
C MET A 206 18.32 -6.99 -7.22
N SER A 207 19.43 -6.68 -7.88
CA SER A 207 19.61 -7.01 -9.29
C SER A 207 21.03 -7.45 -9.56
N THR A 208 21.19 -8.22 -10.63
CA THR A 208 22.48 -8.65 -11.13
C THR A 208 22.73 -7.99 -12.49
N PHE A 209 23.91 -7.43 -12.63
CA PHE A 209 24.37 -6.80 -13.86
C PHE A 209 25.42 -7.71 -14.47
N ASP A 210 25.22 -8.09 -15.74
CA ASP A 210 26.19 -8.90 -16.46
C ASP A 210 27.11 -8.01 -17.29
N CYS A 211 28.39 -8.35 -17.25
CA CYS A 211 29.43 -7.67 -17.99
C CYS A 211 29.23 -7.75 -19.51
N SER A 212 28.59 -8.82 -20.01
CA SER A 212 28.41 -9.06 -21.46
C SER A 212 27.23 -8.32 -22.10
N THR A 213 26.23 -7.90 -21.29
CA THR A 213 25.01 -7.24 -21.77
C THR A 213 24.92 -5.77 -21.35
N ALA A 214 25.93 -5.25 -20.66
CA ALA A 214 25.96 -3.84 -20.25
C ALA A 214 26.07 -2.90 -21.46
N LEU A 215 25.52 -1.69 -21.32
CA LEU A 215 25.56 -0.61 -22.33
C LEU A 215 27.00 -0.36 -22.84
N PRO A 216 27.19 0.13 -24.09
CA PRO A 216 28.39 -0.09 -24.88
C PRO A 216 29.58 0.76 -24.42
N TYR A 217 30.22 0.33 -23.34
CA TYR A 217 31.63 0.57 -23.00
C TYR A 217 32.00 -0.46 -21.93
N ALA A 218 32.39 -1.66 -22.35
CA ALA A 218 32.83 -2.77 -21.50
C ALA A 218 34.21 -2.49 -20.85
N THR A 219 34.47 -1.27 -20.39
CA THR A 219 35.62 -0.96 -19.53
C THR A 219 35.31 -1.43 -18.11
N GLY A 220 36.18 -2.26 -17.54
CA GLY A 220 36.05 -2.76 -16.17
C GLY A 220 35.44 -4.16 -16.04
N CYS A 221 35.17 -4.84 -17.15
CA CYS A 221 34.89 -6.28 -17.10
C CYS A 221 36.18 -7.03 -16.71
N PRO A 222 36.16 -7.93 -15.71
CA PRO A 222 37.32 -8.75 -15.43
C PRO A 222 37.62 -9.64 -16.64
N THR A 223 38.86 -9.59 -17.14
CA THR A 223 39.33 -10.58 -18.12
C THR A 223 39.37 -11.93 -17.42
N SER A 224 38.48 -12.84 -17.82
CA SER A 224 38.47 -14.23 -17.35
C SER A 224 39.77 -14.95 -17.66
#